data_AF-A0A1V4MA61-F1
#
_entry.id   AF-A0A1V4MA61-F1
#
_cell.length_a   1.000
_cell.length_b   1.000
_cell.length_c   1.000
_cell.angle_alpha   90.00
_cell.angle_beta   90.00
_cell.angle_gamma   90.00
#
_symmetry.space_group_name_H-M   'P 1'
#
loop_
_entity.id
_entity.type
_entity.pdbx_description
1 polymer ?
#
loop_
_entity_poly.entity_id
_entity_poly.type
_entity_poly.pdbx_seq_one_letter_code
_entity_poly.pdbx_strand_id
1 'polypeptide(L)'
;MTVKNRYAKRAKISEANFRQLVRYFVHDLDAQTIASLIQLNRNTVNRYVSLIRKRIAEFCEQRSPFKGEIEVDESYFGGKRIKGDLSIFPIISKRLLK
;
A
#
# COMPACT_ATOMS: atom_id res chain seq x y z
N MET A 1 10.31 8.11 -29.51
CA MET A 1 10.95 8.66 -28.29
C MET A 1 10.73 7.70 -27.14
N THR A 2 11.78 7.34 -26.40
CA THR A 2 11.64 6.47 -25.22
C THR A 2 11.05 7.26 -24.06
N VAL A 3 9.73 7.12 -23.86
CA VAL A 3 9.03 7.77 -22.75
C VAL A 3 9.57 7.20 -21.44
N LYS A 4 10.37 7.99 -20.73
CA LYS A 4 10.86 7.62 -19.39
C LYS A 4 9.65 7.57 -18.44
N ASN A 5 9.52 6.46 -17.71
CA ASN A 5 8.45 6.31 -16.73
C ASN A 5 8.62 7.34 -15.60
N ARG A 6 7.64 8.22 -15.43
CA ARG A 6 7.64 9.27 -14.39
C ARG A 6 7.52 8.73 -12.97
N TYR A 7 6.93 7.55 -12.81
CA TYR A 7 6.63 6.95 -11.51
C TYR A 7 7.69 5.96 -11.04
N ALA A 8 8.43 5.34 -11.98
CA ALA A 8 9.42 4.32 -11.68
C ALA A 8 10.78 4.64 -12.34
N LYS A 9 11.72 5.16 -11.55
CA LYS A 9 13.08 5.49 -12.03
C LYS A 9 13.92 4.21 -12.16
N ARG A 10 14.63 4.06 -13.28
CA ARG A 10 15.54 2.92 -13.59
C ARG A 10 14.85 1.54 -13.59
N ALA A 11 13.53 1.48 -13.68
CA ALA A 11 12.80 0.23 -13.75
C ALA A 11 12.46 -0.14 -15.20
N LYS A 12 12.47 -1.44 -15.52
CA LYS A 12 12.02 -1.99 -16.81
C LYS A 12 10.48 -2.13 -16.88
N ILE A 13 9.73 -1.22 -16.26
CA ILE A 13 8.26 -1.20 -16.32
C ILE A 13 7.81 0.02 -17.12
N SER A 14 6.93 -0.21 -18.11
CA SER A 14 6.34 0.88 -18.89
C SER A 14 5.43 1.75 -18.00
N GLU A 15 5.26 3.02 -18.36
CA GLU A 15 4.34 3.90 -17.63
C GLU A 15 2.89 3.42 -17.72
N ALA A 16 2.49 2.85 -18.86
CA ALA A 16 1.16 2.30 -19.07
C ALA A 16 0.87 1.14 -18.10
N ASN A 17 1.80 0.19 -17.98
CA ASN A 17 1.66 -0.97 -17.09
C ASN A 17 1.64 -0.51 -15.61
N PHE A 18 2.47 0.47 -15.26
CA PHE A 18 2.44 1.03 -13.90
C PHE A 18 1.08 1.69 -13.60
N ARG A 19 0.52 2.46 -14.54
CA ARG A 19 -0.78 3.11 -14.37
C ARG A 19 -1.92 2.09 -14.26
N GLN A 20 -1.86 0.99 -15.01
CA GLN A 20 -2.81 -0.13 -14.87
C GLN A 20 -2.67 -0.81 -13.52
N LEU A 21 -1.45 -1.05 -13.03
CA LEU A 21 -1.21 -1.59 -11.70
C LEU A 21 -1.88 -0.75 -10.62
N VAL A 22 -1.73 0.57 -10.68
CA VAL A 22 -2.39 1.48 -9.73
C VAL A 22 -3.91 1.39 -9.84
N ARG A 23 -4.47 1.32 -11.05
CA ARG A 23 -5.93 1.17 -11.23
C ARG A 23 -6.44 -0.13 -10.60
N TYR A 24 -5.78 -1.25 -10.87
CA TYR A 24 -6.18 -2.53 -10.30
C TYR A 24 -6.00 -2.59 -8.79
N PHE A 25 -4.96 -1.94 -8.26
CA PHE A 25 -4.77 -1.78 -6.82
C PHE A 25 -5.94 -1.02 -6.17
N VAL A 26 -6.44 0.05 -6.81
CA VAL A 26 -7.60 0.80 -6.31
C VAL A 26 -8.89 -0.03 -6.35
N HIS A 27 -8.98 -1.02 -7.23
CA HIS A 27 -10.09 -1.98 -7.28
C HIS A 27 -9.92 -3.16 -6.30
N ASP A 28 -8.99 -3.07 -5.35
CA ASP A 28 -8.71 -4.11 -4.34
C ASP A 28 -8.41 -5.50 -4.95
N LEU A 29 -7.83 -5.54 -6.15
CA LEU A 29 -7.40 -6.79 -6.77
C LEU A 29 -6.13 -7.33 -6.10
N ASP A 30 -6.09 -8.65 -5.92
CA ASP A 30 -4.91 -9.32 -5.36
C ASP A 30 -3.71 -9.23 -6.32
N ALA A 31 -2.50 -9.16 -5.77
CA ALA A 31 -1.28 -8.98 -6.54
C ALA A 31 -1.02 -10.12 -7.53
N GLN A 32 -1.49 -11.34 -7.24
CA GLN A 32 -1.42 -12.45 -8.17
C GLN A 32 -2.33 -12.23 -9.39
N THR A 33 -3.55 -11.75 -9.17
CA THR A 33 -4.49 -11.38 -10.25
C THR A 33 -3.95 -10.23 -11.08
N ILE A 34 -3.42 -9.19 -10.43
CA ILE A 34 -2.79 -8.03 -11.10
C ILE A 34 -1.61 -8.48 -11.97
N ALA A 35 -0.76 -9.37 -11.45
CA ALA A 35 0.38 -9.91 -12.19
C ALA A 35 -0.06 -10.67 -13.45
N SER A 36 -1.14 -11.46 -13.34
CA SER A 36 -1.74 -12.17 -14.48
C SER A 36 -2.30 -11.19 -15.53
N LEU A 37 -3.05 -10.17 -15.09
CA LEU A 37 -3.70 -9.19 -15.97
C LEU A 37 -2.70 -8.30 -16.75
N ILE A 38 -1.62 -7.85 -16.09
CA ILE A 38 -0.61 -6.97 -16.70
C ILE A 38 0.51 -7.80 -17.36
N GLN A 39 0.50 -9.13 -17.23
CA GLN A 39 1.56 -10.03 -17.68
C GLN A 39 2.95 -9.61 -17.14
N LEU A 40 3.00 -9.31 -15.84
CA LEU A 40 4.23 -8.97 -15.15
C LEU A 40 4.59 -10.05 -14.14
N ASN A 41 5.87 -10.14 -13.80
CA ASN A 41 6.32 -11.02 -12.74
C ASN A 41 5.64 -10.64 -11.42
N ARG A 42 5.00 -11.62 -10.75
CA ARG A 42 4.40 -11.51 -9.42
C ARG A 42 5.29 -10.76 -8.42
N ASN A 43 6.59 -11.04 -8.40
CA ASN A 43 7.52 -10.39 -7.47
C ASN A 43 7.66 -8.89 -7.75
N THR A 44 7.57 -8.49 -9.02
CA THR A 44 7.58 -7.09 -9.42
C THR A 44 6.29 -6.38 -8.99
N VAL A 45 5.14 -7.01 -9.21
CA VAL A 45 3.83 -6.47 -8.79
C VAL A 45 3.76 -6.35 -7.28
N ASN A 46 4.11 -7.42 -6.54
CA ASN A 46 4.18 -7.41 -5.07
C ASN A 46 5.04 -6.27 -4.54
N ARG A 47 6.23 -6.06 -5.14
CA ARG A 47 7.10 -4.95 -4.76
C ARG A 47 6.40 -3.60 -4.91
N TYR A 48 5.73 -3.36 -6.03
CA TYR A 48 5.05 -2.08 -6.27
C TYR A 48 3.83 -1.90 -5.38
N VAL A 49 3.01 -2.94 -5.20
CA VAL A 49 1.85 -2.93 -4.29
C VAL A 49 2.29 -2.58 -2.86
N SER A 50 3.35 -3.23 -2.36
CA SER A 50 3.91 -2.93 -1.04
C SER A 50 4.45 -1.50 -0.93
N LEU A 51 5.12 -0.99 -1.96
CA LEU A 51 5.62 0.39 -1.98
C LEU A 51 4.47 1.41 -1.99
N ILE A 52 3.39 1.15 -2.74
CA ILE A 52 2.20 2.00 -2.77
C ILE A 52 1.57 2.05 -1.37
N ARG A 53 1.37 0.88 -0.74
CA ARG A 53 0.83 0.78 0.63
C ARG A 53 1.68 1.55 1.63
N LYS A 54 3.01 1.43 1.54
CA LYS A 54 3.94 2.17 2.40
C LYS A 54 3.81 3.69 2.19
N ARG A 55 3.66 4.16 0.95
CA ARG A 55 3.48 5.60 0.68
C ARG A 55 2.15 6.14 1.16
N ILE A 56 1.06 5.39 1.00
CA ILE A 56 -0.24 5.75 1.59
C ILE A 56 -0.09 5.82 3.10
N ALA A 57 0.63 4.86 3.69
CA ALA A 57 0.87 4.85 5.11
C ALA A 57 1.62 6.12 5.56
N GLU A 58 2.80 6.40 5.00
CA GLU A 58 3.58 7.61 5.30
C GLU A 58 2.75 8.90 5.15
N PHE A 59 1.91 8.99 4.12
CA PHE A 59 1.04 10.15 3.90
C PHE A 59 -0.03 10.30 5.00
N CYS A 60 -0.65 9.19 5.40
CA CYS A 60 -1.61 9.16 6.48
C CYS A 60 -0.97 9.52 7.84
N GLU A 61 0.28 9.12 8.11
CA GLU A 61 1.01 9.54 9.32
C GLU A 61 1.22 11.06 9.34
N GLN A 62 1.69 11.63 8.24
CA GLN A 62 1.96 13.07 8.14
C GLN A 62 0.71 13.92 8.31
N ARG A 63 -0.45 13.38 7.89
CA ARG A 63 -1.74 14.09 7.90
C ARG A 63 -2.63 13.70 9.07
N SER A 64 -2.19 12.77 9.92
CA SER A 64 -2.92 12.38 11.11
C SER A 64 -3.00 13.58 12.07
N PRO A 65 -4.21 14.04 12.43
CA PRO A 65 -4.39 15.10 13.42
C PRO A 65 -3.99 14.63 14.83
N PHE A 66 -3.82 13.32 15.01
CA PHE A 66 -3.45 12.72 16.28
C PHE A 66 -1.94 12.48 16.31
N LYS A 67 -1.23 13.34 17.04
CA LYS A 67 0.15 13.15 17.50
C LYS A 67 0.12 12.87 19.00
N GLY A 68 -0.19 11.63 19.37
CA GLY A 68 -0.30 11.20 20.77
C GLY A 68 -0.74 9.74 20.89
N GLU A 69 -0.66 9.20 22.11
CA GLU A 69 -1.27 7.91 22.47
C GLU A 69 -2.80 8.04 22.35
N ILE A 70 -3.40 7.21 21.50
CA ILE A 70 -4.86 7.14 21.39
C ILE A 70 -5.23 5.81 22.03
N GLU A 71 -5.90 5.86 23.17
CA GLU A 71 -6.48 4.67 23.79
C GLU A 71 -7.66 4.22 22.92
N VAL A 72 -7.34 3.36 21.96
CA VAL A 72 -8.33 2.76 21.07
C VAL A 72 -9.01 1.64 21.84
N ASP A 73 -10.32 1.80 22.10
CA ASP A 73 -11.14 0.81 22.78
C ASP A 73 -11.07 -0.54 22.04
N GLU A 74 -10.55 -1.58 22.71
CA GLU A 74 -10.20 -2.89 22.10
C GLU A 74 -11.41 -3.58 21.45
N SER A 75 -12.62 -3.18 21.84
CA SER A 75 -13.91 -3.62 21.30
C SER A 75 -14.12 -3.26 19.83
N TYR A 76 -13.41 -2.25 19.31
CA TYR A 76 -13.62 -1.75 17.94
C TYR A 76 -12.87 -2.56 16.87
N PHE A 77 -11.76 -3.22 17.20
CA PHE A 77 -10.86 -3.85 16.21
C PHE A 77 -10.77 -5.38 16.24
N GLY A 78 -11.58 -6.03 17.07
CA GLY A 78 -11.68 -7.50 17.07
C GLY A 78 -10.39 -8.17 17.54
N GLY A 79 -10.23 -8.25 18.86
CA GLY A 79 -9.50 -9.32 19.54
C GLY A 79 -8.12 -9.69 18.97
N LYS A 80 -7.14 -8.77 19.02
CA LYS A 80 -5.73 -9.14 19.14
C LYS A 80 -4.94 -8.00 19.77
N ARG A 81 -4.53 -8.20 21.02
CA ARG A 81 -3.71 -7.26 21.79
C ARG A 81 -2.36 -7.06 21.09
N ILE A 82 -1.99 -5.80 20.90
CA ILE A 82 -0.66 -5.39 20.47
C ILE A 82 -0.20 -4.43 21.56
N LYS A 83 0.76 -4.84 22.39
CA LYS A 83 1.25 -4.01 23.49
C LYS A 83 2.35 -3.09 22.94
N GLY A 84 2.14 -1.78 22.98
CA GLY A 84 3.09 -0.74 22.57
C GLY A 84 2.40 0.42 21.85
N ASP A 85 2.82 1.66 22.12
CA ASP A 85 2.29 2.95 21.62
C ASP A 85 1.48 2.86 20.32
N LEU A 86 0.16 2.93 20.46
CA LEU A 86 -0.78 2.90 19.36
C LEU A 86 -1.24 4.32 19.05
N SER A 87 -0.55 4.96 18.11
CA SER A 87 -1.25 5.85 17.19
C SER A 87 -2.33 5.03 16.46
N ILE A 88 -3.39 5.63 15.91
CA ILE A 88 -4.45 4.96 15.09
C ILE A 88 -3.88 4.16 13.89
N PHE A 89 -2.58 4.29 13.67
CA PHE A 89 -1.82 3.92 12.51
C PHE A 89 -1.56 2.42 12.29
N PRO A 90 -1.20 1.59 13.29
CA PRO A 90 -0.95 0.15 13.10
C PRO A 90 -2.20 -0.60 12.64
N ILE A 91 -3.38 -0.02 12.86
CA ILE A 91 -4.67 -0.61 12.55
C ILE A 91 -5.03 -0.44 11.07
N ILE A 92 -4.88 0.79 10.54
CA ILE A 92 -5.06 1.07 9.10
C ILE A 92 -3.94 0.39 8.30
N SER A 93 -2.72 0.39 8.82
CA SER A 93 -1.57 -0.29 8.23
C SER A 93 -1.77 -1.81 8.13
N LYS A 94 -2.33 -2.47 9.17
CA LYS A 94 -2.65 -3.91 9.12
C LYS A 94 -3.76 -4.27 8.13
N ARG A 95 -4.68 -3.35 7.83
CA ARG A 95 -5.73 -3.56 6.82
C ARG A 95 -5.21 -3.32 5.40
N LEU A 96 -4.30 -2.36 5.23
CA LEU A 96 -3.66 -2.06 3.94
C LEU A 96 -2.54 -3.03 3.57
N LEU A 97 -1.86 -3.66 4.54
CA LEU A 97 -0.72 -4.56 4.31
C LEU A 97 -1.08 -6.05 4.14
N LYS A 98 -2.37 -6.41 4.11
CA LYS A 98 -2.82 -7.78 3.78
C LYS A 98 -2.54 -8.17 2.33
#